data_AF-A0A2M8DQX9-F1
#
_entry.id   AF-A0A2M8DQX9-F1
#
_cell.length_a   1.000
_cell.length_b   1.000
_cell.length_c   1.000
_cell.angle_alpha   90.00
_cell.angle_beta   90.00
_cell.angle_gamma   90.00
#
_symmetry.space_group_name_H-M   'P 1'
#
loop_
_entity.id
_entity.type
_entity.pdbx_description
1 polymer ?
#
loop_
_entity_poly.entity_id
_entity_poly.type
_entity_poly.pdbx_seq_one_letter_code
_entity_poly.pdbx_strand_id
1 'polypeptide(L)'
;KLPPIEKFFEQCQLTDIVRERFMTGNPTKLMYEILNRLQEYCFPMLDHLNDDIDHLESAIFKGYEREMVKKILIVRRNIVNFRKIMQAHKNVIHKLIDKNTKYFIPTTINNYYSNILEQTKDIWDILNNLKETIEALHSTNESLISFRLNDIMKFLTVISVMIIPANLIASIFGMNAIFMPFVKGVYGFWVILGIMAFILLTLTIVFKKKKWL
;
A
#
# COMPACT_ATOMS: atom_id res chain seq x y z
N LYS A 1 -6.02 -14.80 -26.49
CA LYS A 1 -6.95 -14.07 -27.39
C LYS A 1 -7.61 -12.94 -26.61
N LEU A 2 -7.99 -11.83 -27.23
CA LEU A 2 -8.63 -10.69 -26.55
C LEU A 2 -10.15 -10.92 -26.49
N PRO A 3 -10.74 -11.22 -25.32
CA PRO A 3 -12.17 -11.50 -25.19
C PRO A 3 -13.11 -10.44 -25.79
N PRO A 4 -12.86 -9.11 -25.67
CA PRO A 4 -13.77 -8.12 -26.23
C PRO A 4 -13.80 -8.14 -27.76
N ILE A 5 -12.70 -8.49 -28.43
CA ILE A 5 -12.65 -8.57 -29.89
C ILE A 5 -13.37 -9.83 -30.39
N GLU A 6 -13.16 -10.97 -29.73
CA GLU A 6 -13.79 -12.23 -30.11
C GLU A 6 -15.32 -12.14 -29.95
N LYS A 7 -15.79 -11.58 -28.82
CA LYS A 7 -17.22 -11.30 -28.60
C LYS A 7 -17.80 -10.34 -29.63
N PHE A 8 -17.07 -9.27 -29.98
CA PHE A 8 -17.52 -8.33 -31.00
C PHE A 8 -17.60 -8.97 -32.39
N PHE A 9 -16.63 -9.83 -32.73
CA PHE A 9 -16.61 -10.54 -34.00
C PHE A 9 -17.75 -11.56 -34.08
N GLU A 10 -18.01 -12.32 -33.01
CA GLU A 10 -19.18 -13.20 -32.91
C GLU A 10 -20.49 -12.42 -33.08
N GLN A 11 -20.62 -11.26 -32.43
CA GLN A 11 -21.81 -10.39 -32.57
C GLN A 11 -22.03 -9.91 -34.02
N CYS A 12 -20.94 -9.57 -34.72
CA CYS A 12 -21.00 -9.20 -36.14
C CYS A 12 -21.36 -10.39 -37.06
N GLN A 13 -21.04 -11.62 -36.66
CA GLN A 13 -21.40 -12.82 -37.42
C GLN A 13 -22.84 -13.26 -37.18
N LEU A 14 -23.34 -13.10 -35.95
CA LEU A 14 -24.67 -13.59 -35.54
C LEU A 14 -25.80 -12.63 -35.88
N THR A 15 -25.53 -11.33 -36.05
CA THR A 15 -26.58 -10.31 -36.23
C THR A 15 -26.33 -9.46 -37.49
N ASP A 16 -27.18 -9.63 -38.50
CA ASP A 16 -27.10 -8.86 -39.76
C ASP A 16 -27.19 -7.34 -39.53
N ILE A 17 -27.96 -6.88 -38.54
CA ILE A 17 -28.09 -5.46 -38.17
C ILE A 17 -26.76 -4.88 -37.63
N VAL A 18 -26.02 -5.66 -36.83
CA VAL A 18 -24.71 -5.25 -36.29
C VAL A 18 -23.68 -5.24 -37.40
N ARG A 19 -23.72 -6.25 -38.28
CA ARG A 19 -22.88 -6.31 -39.49
C ARG A 19 -23.14 -5.10 -40.38
N GLU A 20 -24.39 -4.77 -40.69
CA GLU A 20 -24.70 -3.62 -41.53
C GLU A 20 -24.31 -2.28 -40.86
N ARG A 21 -24.47 -2.17 -39.54
CA ARG A 21 -24.16 -0.93 -38.80
C ARG A 21 -22.65 -0.63 -38.72
N PHE A 22 -21.80 -1.66 -38.69
CA PHE A 22 -20.37 -1.51 -38.43
C PHE A 22 -19.44 -1.97 -39.56
N MET A 23 -19.87 -2.89 -40.43
CA MET A 23 -19.06 -3.43 -41.54
C MET A 23 -19.35 -2.78 -42.90
N THR A 24 -20.54 -2.21 -43.11
CA THR A 24 -20.90 -1.51 -44.36
C THR A 24 -20.97 0.00 -44.12
N GLY A 25 -19.92 0.74 -44.51
CA GLY A 25 -20.02 2.21 -44.62
C GLY A 25 -18.72 2.98 -44.44
N ASN A 26 -17.86 2.65 -43.46
CA ASN A 26 -16.58 3.36 -43.26
C ASN A 26 -15.59 2.56 -42.38
N PRO A 27 -14.40 2.17 -42.89
CA PRO A 27 -13.35 1.48 -42.12
C PRO A 27 -12.94 2.21 -40.82
N THR A 28 -13.06 3.54 -40.81
CA THR A 28 -12.81 4.39 -39.64
C THR A 28 -13.71 4.04 -38.45
N LYS A 29 -14.99 3.79 -38.72
CA LYS A 29 -15.98 3.51 -37.68
C LYS A 29 -15.71 2.16 -37.02
N LEU A 30 -15.33 1.17 -37.83
CA LEU A 30 -14.93 -0.14 -37.34
C LEU A 30 -13.69 -0.06 -36.45
N MET A 31 -12.67 0.70 -36.88
CA MET A 31 -11.47 0.93 -36.07
C MET A 31 -11.79 1.60 -34.74
N TYR A 32 -12.63 2.65 -34.77
CA TYR A 32 -13.08 3.33 -33.56
C TYR A 32 -13.76 2.36 -32.58
N GLU A 33 -14.70 1.56 -33.05
CA GLU A 33 -15.43 0.62 -32.19
C GLU A 33 -14.53 -0.44 -31.57
N ILE A 34 -13.55 -0.94 -32.32
CA ILE A 34 -12.56 -1.88 -31.78
C ILE A 34 -11.75 -1.21 -30.67
N LEU A 35 -11.29 0.03 -30.88
CA LEU A 35 -10.54 0.79 -29.88
C LEU A 35 -11.39 1.09 -28.64
N ASN A 36 -12.60 1.59 -28.82
CA ASN A 36 -13.54 1.89 -27.74
C ASN A 36 -13.81 0.65 -26.87
N ARG A 37 -14.07 -0.51 -27.48
CA ARG A 37 -14.29 -1.77 -26.73
C ARG A 37 -13.06 -2.28 -26.01
N LEU A 38 -11.87 -2.11 -26.58
CA LEU A 38 -10.62 -2.45 -25.91
C LEU A 38 -10.38 -1.57 -24.68
N GLN A 39 -10.78 -0.31 -24.77
CA GLN A 39 -10.64 0.67 -23.70
C GLN A 39 -11.71 0.47 -22.61
N GLU A 40 -12.95 0.17 -22.98
CA GLU A 40 -14.01 -0.24 -22.05
C GLU A 40 -13.60 -1.48 -21.23
N TYR A 41 -12.86 -2.40 -21.84
CA TYR A 41 -12.36 -3.61 -21.16
C TYR A 41 -11.31 -3.30 -20.07
N CYS A 42 -10.75 -2.08 -20.03
CA CYS A 42 -9.85 -1.67 -18.97
C CYS A 42 -10.57 -1.35 -17.65
N PHE A 43 -11.82 -0.84 -17.68
CA PHE A 43 -12.52 -0.40 -16.47
C PHE A 43 -12.74 -1.52 -15.45
N PRO A 44 -13.21 -2.73 -15.81
CA PRO A 44 -13.33 -3.82 -14.84
C PRO A 44 -11.99 -4.21 -14.19
N MET A 45 -10.86 -4.04 -14.88
CA MET A 45 -9.55 -4.27 -14.29
C MET A 45 -9.17 -3.19 -13.29
N LEU A 46 -9.57 -1.93 -13.53
CA LEU A 46 -9.38 -0.83 -12.59
C LEU A 46 -10.23 -1.04 -11.34
N ASP A 47 -11.48 -1.48 -11.50
CA ASP A 47 -12.38 -1.79 -10.39
C ASP A 47 -11.78 -2.89 -9.50
N HIS A 48 -11.27 -3.96 -10.10
CA HIS A 48 -10.56 -5.01 -9.34
C HIS A 48 -9.33 -4.49 -8.59
N LEU A 49 -8.56 -3.56 -9.16
CA LEU A 49 -7.44 -2.94 -8.46
C LEU A 49 -7.90 -2.06 -7.29
N ASN A 50 -9.07 -1.42 -7.44
CA ASN A 50 -9.67 -0.64 -6.36
C ASN A 50 -10.14 -1.55 -5.22
N ASP A 51 -10.85 -2.64 -5.54
CA ASP A 51 -11.27 -3.64 -4.55
C ASP A 51 -10.07 -4.24 -3.79
N ASP A 52 -8.98 -4.53 -4.51
CA ASP A 52 -7.73 -4.98 -3.90
C ASP A 52 -7.17 -3.96 -2.89
N ILE A 53 -7.23 -2.66 -3.21
CA ILE A 53 -6.82 -1.58 -2.30
C ILE A 53 -7.74 -1.52 -1.07
N ASP A 54 -9.06 -1.57 -1.27
CA ASP A 54 -10.05 -1.50 -0.18
C ASP A 54 -9.88 -2.68 0.81
N HIS A 55 -9.57 -3.87 0.28
CA HIS A 55 -9.22 -5.03 1.08
C HIS A 55 -7.91 -4.84 1.86
N LEU A 56 -6.90 -4.19 1.28
CA LEU A 56 -5.65 -3.88 1.97
C LEU A 56 -5.87 -2.86 3.09
N GLU A 57 -6.65 -1.81 2.83
CA GLU A 57 -6.99 -0.78 3.80
C GLU A 57 -7.71 -1.38 5.01
N SER A 58 -8.69 -2.26 4.77
CA SER A 58 -9.40 -2.97 5.83
C SER A 58 -8.52 -3.93 6.62
N ALA A 59 -7.43 -4.43 6.02
CA ALA A 59 -6.54 -5.42 6.64
C ALA A 59 -5.34 -4.78 7.38
N ILE A 60 -4.97 -3.54 7.06
CA ILE A 60 -3.72 -2.93 7.52
C ILE A 60 -3.64 -2.81 9.06
N PHE A 61 -4.78 -2.62 9.72
CA PHE A 61 -4.87 -2.50 11.19
C PHE A 61 -5.06 -3.83 11.92
N LYS A 62 -5.10 -4.97 11.23
CA LYS A 62 -5.31 -6.30 11.85
C LYS A 62 -4.06 -6.91 12.47
N GLY A 63 -2.92 -6.21 12.39
CA GLY A 63 -1.69 -6.60 13.08
C GLY A 63 -0.77 -7.57 12.34
N TYR A 64 -0.94 -7.70 11.02
CA TYR A 64 -0.14 -8.57 10.14
C TYR A 64 0.78 -7.74 9.20
N GLU A 65 1.46 -6.71 9.71
CA GLU A 65 2.14 -5.68 8.90
C GLU A 65 3.22 -6.26 7.97
N ARG A 66 3.94 -7.31 8.40
CA ARG A 66 4.95 -7.98 7.57
C ARG A 66 4.35 -8.67 6.35
N GLU A 67 3.19 -9.31 6.49
CA GLU A 67 2.49 -9.93 5.37
C GLU A 67 1.88 -8.87 4.45
N MET A 68 1.41 -7.77 5.04
CA MET A 68 0.87 -6.63 4.30
C MET A 68 1.88 -6.02 3.34
N VAL A 69 3.17 -5.96 3.68
CA VAL A 69 4.23 -5.51 2.75
C VAL A 69 4.18 -6.27 1.42
N LYS A 70 4.05 -7.60 1.47
CA LYS A 70 4.00 -8.43 0.26
C LYS A 70 2.76 -8.16 -0.57
N LYS A 71 1.59 -8.03 0.08
CA LYS A 71 0.32 -7.78 -0.62
C LYS A 71 0.29 -6.38 -1.26
N ILE A 72 0.73 -5.36 -0.53
CA ILE A 72 0.89 -3.98 -1.02
C ILE A 72 1.82 -3.96 -2.24
N LEU A 73 2.95 -4.69 -2.18
CA LEU A 73 3.90 -4.75 -3.30
C LEU A 73 3.29 -5.34 -4.57
N ILE A 74 2.46 -6.39 -4.45
CA ILE A 74 1.79 -7.03 -5.60
C ILE A 74 0.84 -6.03 -6.27
N VAL A 75 -0.04 -5.39 -5.50
CA VAL A 75 -1.01 -4.41 -6.02
C VAL A 75 -0.30 -3.21 -6.62
N ARG A 76 0.71 -2.66 -5.94
CA ARG A 76 1.56 -1.57 -6.45
C ARG A 76 2.18 -1.92 -7.79
N ARG A 77 2.72 -3.14 -7.94
CA ARG A 77 3.31 -3.61 -9.19
C ARG A 77 2.27 -3.70 -10.30
N ASN A 78 1.07 -4.18 -10.01
CA ASN A 78 -0.02 -4.26 -10.99
C ASN A 78 -0.41 -2.87 -11.50
N ILE A 79 -0.58 -1.90 -10.59
CA ILE A 79 -0.89 -0.49 -10.94
C ILE A 79 0.22 0.10 -11.82
N VAL A 80 1.50 -0.07 -11.42
CA VAL A 80 2.64 0.46 -12.18
C VAL A 80 2.72 -0.17 -13.58
N ASN A 81 2.49 -1.48 -13.69
CA ASN A 81 2.48 -2.16 -14.97
C ASN A 81 1.33 -1.67 -15.86
N PHE A 82 0.13 -1.49 -15.30
CA PHE A 82 -1.01 -0.96 -16.02
C PHE A 82 -0.73 0.45 -16.55
N ARG A 83 -0.14 1.33 -15.73
CA ARG A 83 0.28 2.67 -16.13
C ARG A 83 1.29 2.65 -17.28
N LYS A 84 2.28 1.76 -17.24
CA LYS A 84 3.26 1.62 -18.34
C LYS A 84 2.57 1.25 -19.66
N ILE A 85 1.60 0.33 -19.62
CA ILE A 85 0.81 -0.05 -20.80
C ILE A 85 -0.01 1.14 -21.30
N MET A 86 -0.67 1.86 -20.40
CA MET A 86 -1.53 2.97 -20.76
C MET A 86 -0.77 4.20 -21.28
N GLN A 87 0.45 4.41 -20.79
CA GLN A 87 1.36 5.42 -21.34
C GLN A 87 1.73 5.11 -22.79
N ALA A 88 1.98 3.84 -23.14
CA ALA A 88 2.22 3.44 -24.52
C ALA A 88 0.97 3.64 -25.39
N HIS A 89 -0.22 3.27 -24.91
CA HIS A 89 -1.48 3.52 -25.62
C HIS A 89 -1.74 5.00 -25.88
N LYS A 90 -1.55 5.87 -24.87
CA LYS A 90 -1.70 7.32 -25.03
C LYS A 90 -0.84 7.86 -26.17
N ASN A 91 0.42 7.42 -26.27
CA ASN A 91 1.33 7.84 -27.33
C ASN A 91 0.88 7.36 -28.72
N VAL A 92 0.31 6.16 -28.82
CA VAL A 92 -0.21 5.61 -30.07
C VAL A 92 -1.46 6.37 -30.51
N ILE A 93 -2.39 6.62 -29.59
CA ILE A 93 -3.63 7.37 -29.86
C ILE A 93 -3.29 8.79 -30.32
N HIS A 94 -2.38 9.49 -29.63
CA HIS A 94 -1.93 10.82 -30.06
C HIS A 94 -1.33 10.81 -31.48
N LYS A 95 -0.44 9.86 -31.78
CA LYS A 95 0.15 9.73 -33.13
C LYS A 95 -0.88 9.41 -34.20
N LEU A 96 -1.88 8.60 -33.85
CA LEU A 96 -2.98 8.25 -34.75
C LEU A 96 -3.84 9.48 -35.07
N ILE A 97 -4.01 10.38 -34.11
CA ILE A 97 -4.72 11.65 -34.29
C ILE A 97 -3.90 12.62 -35.14
N ASP A 98 -2.62 12.83 -34.81
CA ASP A 98 -1.77 13.83 -35.49
C ASP A 98 -1.52 13.51 -36.97
N LYS A 99 -1.42 12.23 -37.35
CA LYS A 99 -1.02 11.82 -38.72
C LYS A 99 -2.18 11.70 -39.72
N ASN A 100 -3.44 11.73 -39.28
CA ASN A 100 -4.58 11.28 -40.10
C ASN A 100 -5.56 12.36 -40.56
N THR A 101 -5.21 13.64 -40.49
CA THR A 101 -6.02 14.76 -41.02
C THR A 101 -6.35 14.66 -42.51
N LYS A 102 -5.70 13.76 -43.29
CA LYS A 102 -5.89 13.63 -44.74
C LYS A 102 -6.88 12.54 -45.20
N TYR A 103 -7.18 11.54 -44.36
CA TYR A 103 -8.05 10.39 -44.72
C TYR A 103 -9.34 10.30 -43.91
N PHE A 104 -9.52 11.17 -42.92
CA PHE A 104 -10.62 11.13 -41.96
C PHE A 104 -11.47 12.40 -42.11
N ILE A 105 -12.72 12.23 -42.56
CA ILE A 105 -13.70 13.27 -42.89
C ILE A 105 -14.03 14.14 -41.64
N PRO A 106 -14.21 15.47 -41.75
CA PRO A 106 -13.92 16.37 -40.61
C PRO A 106 -14.95 16.43 -39.47
N THR A 107 -16.23 16.10 -39.68
CA THR A 107 -17.28 16.47 -38.71
C THR A 107 -17.73 15.34 -37.77
N THR A 108 -17.98 14.12 -38.26
CA THR A 108 -18.45 13.00 -37.43
C THR A 108 -17.32 12.31 -36.67
N ILE A 109 -16.10 12.39 -37.19
CA ILE A 109 -14.95 11.68 -36.67
C ILE A 109 -14.31 12.39 -35.46
N ASN A 110 -14.52 13.71 -35.34
CA ASN A 110 -14.00 14.48 -34.21
C ASN A 110 -14.59 13.99 -32.87
N ASN A 111 -15.89 13.69 -32.83
CA ASN A 111 -16.57 13.20 -31.62
C ASN A 111 -16.03 11.83 -31.16
N TYR A 112 -15.75 10.93 -32.11
CA TYR A 112 -15.17 9.61 -31.81
C TYR A 112 -13.77 9.73 -31.19
N TYR A 113 -12.93 10.64 -31.69
CA TYR A 113 -11.60 10.86 -31.12
C TYR A 113 -11.64 11.52 -29.76
N SER A 114 -12.49 12.54 -29.58
CA SER A 114 -12.70 13.18 -28.29
C SER A 114 -13.08 12.15 -27.22
N ASN A 115 -13.97 11.20 -27.55
CA ASN A 115 -14.37 10.14 -26.62
C ASN A 115 -13.20 9.21 -26.24
N ILE A 116 -12.38 8.75 -27.20
CA ILE A 116 -11.21 7.91 -26.90
C ILE A 116 -10.19 8.64 -26.02
N LEU A 117 -9.96 9.94 -26.29
CA LEU A 117 -9.07 10.77 -25.49
C LEU A 117 -9.60 10.97 -24.07
N GLU A 118 -10.89 11.23 -23.93
CA GLU A 118 -11.58 11.38 -22.64
C GLU A 118 -11.48 10.09 -21.83
N GLN A 119 -11.87 8.95 -22.40
CA GLN A 119 -11.72 7.65 -21.74
C GLN A 119 -10.25 7.34 -21.38
N THR A 120 -9.28 7.78 -22.19
CA THR A 120 -7.84 7.54 -21.92
C THR A 120 -7.41 8.34 -20.71
N LYS A 121 -7.90 9.59 -20.62
CA LYS A 121 -7.68 10.48 -19.50
C LYS A 121 -8.32 9.93 -18.24
N ASP A 122 -9.56 9.46 -18.30
CA ASP A 122 -10.27 8.88 -17.16
C ASP A 122 -9.51 7.67 -16.58
N ILE A 123 -9.08 6.74 -17.44
CA ILE A 123 -8.26 5.60 -17.03
C ILE A 123 -6.95 6.09 -16.37
N TRP A 124 -6.31 7.11 -16.94
CA TRP A 124 -5.06 7.65 -16.39
C TRP A 124 -5.26 8.30 -15.01
N ASP A 125 -6.35 9.04 -14.83
CA ASP A 125 -6.68 9.71 -13.59
C ASP A 125 -7.03 8.69 -12.49
N ILE A 126 -7.81 7.64 -12.81
CA ILE A 126 -8.06 6.51 -11.90
C ILE A 126 -6.74 5.85 -11.48
N LEU A 127 -5.85 5.55 -12.43
CA LEU A 127 -4.54 4.97 -12.11
C LEU A 127 -3.62 5.88 -11.29
N ASN A 128 -3.79 7.20 -11.38
CA ASN A 128 -3.07 8.14 -10.52
C ASN A 128 -3.60 8.04 -9.10
N ASN A 129 -4.92 8.08 -8.91
CA ASN A 129 -5.55 7.93 -7.61
C ASN A 129 -5.17 6.61 -6.95
N LEU A 130 -5.29 5.47 -7.66
CA LEU A 130 -4.88 4.16 -7.14
C LEU A 130 -3.40 4.13 -6.71
N LYS A 131 -2.54 4.82 -7.46
CA LYS A 131 -1.09 4.90 -7.20
C LYS A 131 -0.79 5.76 -5.96
N GLU A 132 -1.52 6.84 -5.75
CA GLU A 132 -1.42 7.66 -4.55
C GLU A 132 -1.93 6.90 -3.32
N THR A 133 -3.07 6.24 -3.42
CA THR A 133 -3.65 5.46 -2.31
C THR A 133 -2.74 4.31 -1.89
N ILE A 134 -2.19 3.54 -2.84
CA ILE A 134 -1.28 2.44 -2.49
C ILE A 134 0.04 2.94 -1.87
N GLU A 135 0.51 4.14 -2.24
CA GLU A 135 1.69 4.77 -1.65
C GLU A 135 1.40 5.26 -0.22
N ALA A 136 0.21 5.82 0.03
CA ALA A 136 -0.25 6.19 1.37
C ALA A 136 -0.41 4.94 2.28
N LEU A 137 -0.96 3.85 1.77
CA LEU A 137 -1.05 2.58 2.50
C LEU A 137 0.33 2.01 2.82
N HIS A 138 1.28 2.08 1.90
CA HIS A 138 2.65 1.67 2.15
C HIS A 138 3.29 2.48 3.29
N SER A 139 3.17 3.81 3.26
CA SER A 139 3.68 4.69 4.32
C SER A 139 3.01 4.44 5.68
N THR A 140 1.71 4.16 5.66
CA THR A 140 0.95 3.81 6.87
C THR A 140 1.45 2.49 7.47
N ASN A 141 1.72 1.48 6.64
CA ASN A 141 2.26 0.20 7.09
C ASN A 141 3.67 0.35 7.70
N GLU A 142 4.54 1.15 7.09
CA GLU A 142 5.86 1.49 7.65
C GLU A 142 5.74 2.18 9.02
N SER A 143 4.76 3.07 9.17
CA SER A 143 4.48 3.75 10.44
C SER A 143 4.01 2.78 11.52
N LEU A 144 3.12 1.83 11.19
CA LEU A 144 2.68 0.78 12.11
C LEU A 144 3.83 -0.13 12.55
N ILE A 145 4.71 -0.53 11.62
CA ILE A 145 5.92 -1.30 11.94
C ILE A 145 6.80 -0.49 12.90
N SER A 146 6.99 0.79 12.64
CA SER A 146 7.78 1.68 13.49
C SER A 146 7.18 1.84 14.89
N PHE A 147 5.86 1.95 15.01
CA PHE A 147 5.19 1.98 16.32
C PHE A 147 5.42 0.68 17.09
N ARG A 148 5.29 -0.48 16.43
CA ARG A 148 5.59 -1.78 17.07
C ARG A 148 7.05 -1.88 17.52
N LEU A 149 7.99 -1.44 16.70
CA LEU A 149 9.40 -1.41 17.07
C LEU A 149 9.65 -0.49 18.27
N ASN A 150 9.03 0.69 18.28
CA ASN A 150 9.13 1.62 19.40
C ASN A 150 8.58 1.01 20.69
N ASP A 151 7.46 0.28 20.63
CA ASP A 151 6.88 -0.35 21.81
C ASP A 151 7.74 -1.54 22.31
N ILE A 152 8.32 -2.33 21.41
CA ILE A 152 9.30 -3.38 21.78
C ILE A 152 10.53 -2.74 22.45
N MET A 153 11.06 -1.66 21.88
CA MET A 153 12.22 -0.95 22.44
C MET A 153 11.91 -0.35 23.81
N LYS A 154 10.72 0.25 24.00
CA LYS A 154 10.28 0.73 25.31
C LYS A 154 10.24 -0.42 26.33
N PHE A 155 9.65 -1.56 25.96
CA PHE A 155 9.55 -2.72 26.85
C PHE A 155 10.95 -3.23 27.28
N LEU A 156 11.86 -3.41 26.32
CA LEU A 156 13.24 -3.83 26.60
C LEU A 156 13.98 -2.81 27.46
N THR A 157 13.75 -1.52 27.24
CA THR A 157 14.37 -0.42 28.01
C THR A 157 13.87 -0.41 29.45
N VAL A 158 12.56 -0.57 29.66
CA VAL A 158 11.97 -0.64 31.01
C VAL A 158 12.56 -1.80 31.80
N ILE A 159 12.65 -2.99 31.21
CA ILE A 159 13.27 -4.16 31.84
C ILE A 159 14.74 -3.88 32.17
N SER A 160 15.49 -3.34 31.22
CA SER A 160 16.92 -3.05 31.40
C SER A 160 17.16 -2.05 32.53
N VAL A 161 16.39 -0.96 32.58
CA VAL A 161 16.51 0.07 33.62
C VAL A 161 16.10 -0.45 35.00
N MET A 162 15.21 -1.44 35.09
CA MET A 162 14.90 -2.11 36.37
C MET A 162 16.02 -3.03 36.84
N ILE A 163 16.65 -3.77 35.91
CA ILE A 163 17.70 -4.76 36.23
C ILE A 163 19.03 -4.11 36.57
N ILE A 164 19.46 -3.07 35.84
CA ILE A 164 20.78 -2.43 36.01
C ILE A 164 21.07 -2.00 37.48
N PRO A 165 20.23 -1.21 38.16
CA PRO A 165 20.50 -0.79 39.54
C PRO A 165 20.43 -1.95 40.53
N ALA A 166 19.52 -2.91 40.32
CA ALA A 166 19.45 -4.12 41.15
C ALA A 166 20.74 -4.95 41.05
N ASN A 167 21.26 -5.14 39.82
CA ASN A 167 22.53 -5.81 39.58
C ASN A 167 23.73 -5.04 40.15
N LEU A 168 23.72 -3.71 40.05
CA LEU A 168 24.79 -2.88 40.62
C LEU A 168 24.87 -3.06 42.14
N ILE A 169 23.73 -3.04 42.82
CA ILE A 169 23.66 -3.26 44.27
C ILE A 169 24.12 -4.68 44.61
N ALA A 170 23.60 -5.69 43.93
CA ALA A 170 24.01 -7.08 44.13
C ALA A 170 25.52 -7.29 43.89
N SER A 171 26.09 -6.64 42.88
CA SER A 171 27.51 -6.69 42.57
C SER A 171 28.36 -6.03 43.66
N ILE A 172 28.02 -4.80 44.07
CA ILE A 172 28.73 -4.07 45.14
C ILE A 172 28.74 -4.87 46.44
N PHE A 173 27.59 -5.42 46.83
CA PHE A 173 27.48 -6.22 48.07
C PHE A 173 27.97 -7.67 47.92
N GLY A 174 28.19 -8.15 46.70
CA GLY A 174 28.86 -9.41 46.40
C GLY A 174 30.38 -9.32 46.43
N MET A 175 30.96 -8.12 46.52
CA MET A 175 32.40 -7.94 46.67
C MET A 175 32.85 -8.31 48.09
N ASN A 176 33.87 -9.15 48.22
CA ASN A 176 34.45 -9.53 49.53
C ASN A 176 35.31 -8.40 50.15
N ALA A 177 34.73 -7.21 50.39
CA ALA A 177 35.44 -6.08 50.99
C ALA A 177 35.44 -6.14 52.53
N ILE A 178 36.62 -5.91 53.13
CA ILE A 178 36.88 -6.09 54.58
C ILE A 178 36.09 -5.08 55.46
N PHE A 179 35.80 -3.90 54.93
CA PHE A 179 35.07 -2.80 55.60
C PHE A 179 33.81 -2.41 54.83
N MET A 180 32.86 -3.33 54.68
CA MET A 180 31.57 -3.01 54.05
C MET A 180 30.56 -2.53 55.11
N PRO A 181 30.09 -1.26 55.06
CA PRO A 181 29.02 -0.78 55.94
C PRO A 181 27.73 -1.55 55.65
N PHE A 182 26.86 -1.68 56.65
CA PHE A 182 25.57 -2.41 56.61
C PHE A 182 25.62 -3.95 56.53
N VAL A 183 26.72 -4.60 56.10
CA VAL A 183 26.75 -6.08 55.93
C VAL A 183 26.94 -6.86 57.24
N LYS A 184 27.71 -6.33 58.20
CA LYS A 184 28.07 -7.04 59.44
C LYS A 184 26.95 -7.11 60.51
N GLY A 185 25.84 -6.41 60.31
CA GLY A 185 24.72 -6.37 61.27
C GLY A 185 23.66 -7.45 60.99
N VAL A 186 22.95 -7.90 62.03
CA VAL A 186 21.88 -8.94 61.95
C VAL A 186 20.78 -8.59 60.93
N TYR A 187 20.54 -7.29 60.69
CA TYR A 187 19.52 -6.78 59.77
C TYR A 187 20.08 -6.30 58.41
N GLY A 188 21.39 -6.45 58.16
CA GLY A 188 22.06 -5.93 56.97
C GLY A 188 21.44 -6.37 55.65
N PHE A 189 21.18 -7.68 55.54
CA PHE A 189 20.50 -8.29 54.39
C PHE A 189 19.13 -7.66 54.12
N TRP A 190 18.31 -7.49 55.17
CA TRP A 190 16.95 -6.93 55.07
C TRP A 190 16.97 -5.44 54.69
N VAL A 191 17.94 -4.67 55.19
CA VAL A 191 18.10 -3.25 54.83
C VAL A 191 18.45 -3.09 53.35
N ILE A 192 19.41 -3.87 52.84
CA ILE A 192 19.81 -3.84 51.43
C ILE A 192 18.64 -4.24 50.52
N LEU A 193 17.93 -5.30 50.90
CA LEU A 193 16.75 -5.76 50.16
C LEU A 193 15.64 -4.70 50.16
N GLY A 194 15.44 -3.99 51.27
CA GLY A 194 14.52 -2.86 51.37
C GLY A 194 14.90 -1.69 50.44
N ILE A 195 16.19 -1.35 50.36
CA ILE A 195 16.70 -0.31 49.46
C ILE A 195 16.52 -0.73 47.99
N MET A 196 16.83 -1.97 47.63
CA MET A 196 16.61 -2.50 46.28
C MET A 196 15.13 -2.45 45.91
N ALA A 197 14.25 -2.90 46.81
CA ALA A 197 12.81 -2.86 46.61
C ALA A 197 12.31 -1.41 46.45
N PHE A 198 12.79 -0.47 47.26
CA PHE A 198 12.43 0.95 47.17
C PHE A 198 12.83 1.58 45.82
N ILE A 199 14.04 1.29 45.32
CA ILE A 199 14.50 1.75 44.00
C ILE A 199 13.65 1.16 42.87
N LEU A 200 13.35 -0.14 42.94
CA LEU A 200 12.48 -0.79 41.96
C LEU A 200 11.07 -0.19 41.96
N LEU A 201 10.52 0.07 43.15
CA LEU A 201 9.19 0.64 43.31
C LEU A 201 9.11 2.07 42.76
N THR A 202 10.11 2.90 43.08
CA THR A 202 10.21 4.28 42.57
C THR A 202 10.33 4.32 41.06
N LEU A 203 11.19 3.49 40.45
CA LEU A 203 11.29 3.36 39.00
C LEU A 203 9.98 2.90 38.36
N THR A 204 9.31 1.91 38.95
CA THR A 204 8.00 1.43 38.48
C THR A 204 6.95 2.54 38.48
N ILE A 205 6.88 3.34 39.56
CA ILE A 205 5.95 4.47 39.66
C ILE A 205 6.25 5.52 38.59
N VAL A 206 7.52 5.85 38.36
CA VAL A 206 7.94 6.81 37.34
C VAL A 206 7.57 6.34 35.93
N PHE A 207 7.82 5.07 35.60
CA PHE A 207 7.47 4.51 34.29
C PHE A 207 5.96 4.47 34.05
N LYS A 208 5.18 4.11 35.08
CA LYS A 208 3.71 4.14 35.02
C LYS A 208 3.18 5.56 34.81
N LYS A 209 3.76 6.57 35.49
CA LYS A 209 3.39 7.98 35.28
C LYS A 209 3.73 8.48 33.87
N LYS A 210 4.81 8.00 33.27
CA LYS A 210 5.22 8.37 31.90
C LYS A 210 4.44 7.63 30.81
N LYS A 211 3.50 6.73 31.15
CA LYS A 211 2.78 5.85 30.18
C LYS A 211 3.72 5.03 29.30
N TRP A 212 4.89 4.66 29.84
CA TRP A 212 5.80 3.72 29.19
C TRP A 212 5.47 2.27 29.55
N LEU A 213 4.59 2.12 30.56
CA LEU A 213 3.98 0.90 31.10
C LEU A 213 2.47 1.13 31.18
#